data_AF-A0A2G9R5K5-F1
#
_entry.id   AF-A0A2G9R5K5-F1
#
_cell.length_a   1.000
_cell.length_b   1.000
_cell.length_c   1.000
_cell.angle_alpha   90.00
_cell.angle_beta   90.00
_cell.angle_gamma   90.00
#
_symmetry.space_group_name_H-M   'P 1'
#
loop_
_entity.id
_entity.type
_entity.pdbx_description
1 polymer ?
#
loop_
_entity_poly.entity_id
_entity_poly.type
_entity_poly.pdbx_seq_one_letter_code
_entity_poly.pdbx_strand_id
1 'polypeptide(L)'
;MSTRRYWVHPIVQNREERGQFRILYNDLRQHEEKFFNYSRMSVNSFDELLRLLGTRLENQNTTFRNSVEPAERLLVTLRYLATGNSFASLHYEFKLGKSTVSTIVRDTCIAIWEVLRHVVMRKPNKEEWNTKAELFWERCNFPNCVGAIDGKHIRIVRPVGSGSKFFNYK
;
A
#
# COMPACT_ATOMS: atom_id res chain seq x y z
N MET A 1 7.82 -33.02 -5.70
CA MET A 1 6.91 -31.90 -6.05
C MET A 1 5.61 -32.09 -5.29
N SER A 2 5.15 -31.09 -4.54
CA SER A 2 3.88 -31.19 -3.80
C SER A 2 2.70 -31.15 -4.78
N THR A 3 1.84 -32.18 -4.74
CA THR A 3 0.56 -32.18 -5.44
C THR A 3 -0.38 -31.19 -4.78
N ARG A 4 -0.85 -30.19 -5.54
CA ARG A 4 -1.84 -29.24 -5.03
C ARG A 4 -3.16 -29.96 -4.80
N ARG A 5 -3.60 -30.03 -3.54
CA ARG A 5 -4.91 -30.60 -3.16
C ARG A 5 -6.08 -29.87 -3.80
N TYR A 6 -5.92 -28.57 -4.03
CA TYR A 6 -6.89 -27.72 -4.70
C TYR A 6 -6.17 -26.79 -5.70
N TRP A 7 -6.73 -26.66 -6.91
CA TRP A 7 -6.29 -25.63 -7.87
C TRP A 7 -6.62 -24.23 -7.35
N VAL A 8 -7.85 -24.04 -6.88
CA VAL A 8 -8.32 -22.88 -6.09
C VAL A 8 -9.02 -23.45 -4.85
N HIS A 9 -8.66 -22.95 -3.66
CA HIS A 9 -9.28 -23.43 -2.43
C HIS A 9 -10.75 -22.98 -2.35
N PRO A 10 -11.70 -23.84 -1.95
CA PRO A 10 -13.14 -23.50 -1.90
C PRO A 10 -13.46 -22.21 -1.14
N ILE A 11 -12.70 -21.90 -0.09
CA ILE A 11 -12.89 -20.68 0.74
C ILE A 11 -12.77 -19.36 -0.03
N VAL A 12 -12.03 -19.35 -1.15
CA VAL A 12 -11.81 -18.18 -2.00
C VAL A 12 -12.47 -18.31 -3.38
N GLN A 13 -13.21 -19.39 -3.63
CA GLN A 13 -13.80 -19.65 -4.94
C GLN A 13 -14.89 -18.64 -5.30
N ASN A 14 -15.64 -18.14 -4.31
CA ASN A 14 -16.70 -17.13 -4.49
C ASN A 14 -16.21 -15.68 -4.36
N ARG A 15 -15.00 -15.37 -4.86
CA ARG A 15 -14.45 -14.00 -4.88
C ARG A 15 -15.39 -13.01 -5.57
N GLU A 16 -15.94 -13.39 -6.72
CA GLU A 16 -16.78 -12.49 -7.54
C GLU A 16 -18.11 -12.11 -6.87
N GLU A 17 -18.56 -12.91 -5.90
CA GLU A 17 -19.81 -12.67 -5.18
C GLU A 17 -19.58 -12.10 -3.78
N ARG A 18 -18.53 -12.56 -3.10
CA ARG A 18 -18.32 -12.33 -1.66
C ARG A 18 -16.96 -11.76 -1.31
N GLY A 19 -16.11 -11.43 -2.28
CA GLY A 19 -14.85 -10.76 -2.02
C GLY A 19 -15.08 -9.33 -1.54
N GLN A 20 -14.25 -8.84 -0.61
CA GLN A 20 -14.41 -7.50 -0.02
C GLN A 20 -14.60 -6.40 -1.06
N PHE A 21 -13.88 -6.48 -2.18
CA PHE A 21 -14.01 -5.52 -3.28
C PHE A 21 -15.44 -5.49 -3.84
N ARG A 22 -16.03 -6.65 -4.12
CA ARG A 22 -17.38 -6.76 -4.71
C ARG A 22 -18.47 -6.27 -3.77
N ILE A 23 -18.33 -6.55 -2.47
CA ILE A 23 -19.36 -6.25 -1.48
C ILE A 23 -19.28 -4.83 -0.90
N LEU A 24 -18.08 -4.24 -0.80
CA LEU A 24 -17.88 -3.01 -0.02
C LEU A 24 -17.37 -1.83 -0.85
N TYR A 25 -16.71 -2.05 -1.99
CA TYR A 25 -16.05 -0.96 -2.73
C TYR A 25 -17.01 0.16 -3.14
N ASN A 26 -18.16 -0.18 -3.74
CA ASN A 26 -19.12 0.81 -4.20
C ASN A 26 -19.78 1.56 -3.04
N ASP A 27 -20.10 0.88 -1.95
CA ASP A 27 -20.67 1.49 -0.75
C ASP A 27 -19.67 2.45 -0.09
N LEU A 28 -18.38 2.07 -0.01
CA LEU A 28 -17.35 2.98 0.48
C LEU A 28 -17.26 4.25 -0.37
N ARG A 29 -17.32 4.13 -1.70
CA ARG A 29 -17.24 5.29 -2.59
C ARG A 29 -18.40 6.28 -2.41
N GLN A 30 -19.55 5.83 -1.93
CA GLN A 30 -20.68 6.70 -1.59
C GLN A 30 -20.47 7.48 -0.28
N HIS A 31 -19.50 7.08 0.53
CA HIS A 31 -19.23 7.65 1.86
C HIS A 31 -17.75 8.03 1.97
N GLU A 32 -17.40 9.24 1.55
CA GLU A 32 -16.00 9.70 1.44
C GLU A 32 -15.18 9.51 2.72
N GLU A 33 -15.73 9.84 3.89
CA GLU A 33 -15.05 9.63 5.18
C GLU A 33 -14.76 8.14 5.45
N LYS A 34 -15.67 7.24 5.08
CA LYS A 34 -15.49 5.80 5.26
C LYS A 34 -14.47 5.26 4.27
N PHE A 35 -14.51 5.72 3.02
CA PHE A 35 -13.49 5.41 2.03
C PHE A 35 -12.09 5.82 2.52
N PHE A 36 -11.95 7.07 2.97
CA PHE A 36 -10.69 7.59 3.50
C PHE A 36 -10.22 6.82 4.73
N ASN A 37 -11.11 6.48 5.66
CA ASN A 37 -10.74 5.65 6.81
C ASN A 37 -10.29 4.24 6.41
N TYR A 38 -10.87 3.68 5.34
CA TYR A 38 -10.54 2.36 4.86
C TYR A 38 -9.21 2.30 4.08
N SER A 39 -8.97 3.28 3.20
CA SER A 39 -7.85 3.31 2.23
C SER A 39 -6.75 4.34 2.53
N ARG A 40 -7.01 5.30 3.43
CA ARG A 40 -6.17 6.49 3.71
C ARG A 40 -5.97 7.40 2.50
N MET A 41 -6.92 7.39 1.56
CA MET A 41 -6.91 8.18 0.33
C MET A 41 -8.33 8.67 0.04
N SER A 42 -8.50 9.88 -0.50
CA SER A 42 -9.82 10.37 -0.96
C SER A 42 -10.26 9.62 -2.22
N VAL A 43 -11.56 9.64 -2.51
CA VAL A 43 -12.09 9.00 -3.73
C VAL A 43 -11.49 9.63 -4.99
N ASN A 44 -11.39 10.96 -5.01
CA ASN A 44 -10.83 11.69 -6.16
C ASN A 44 -9.36 11.34 -6.40
N SER A 45 -8.52 11.31 -5.36
CA SER A 45 -7.11 10.93 -5.50
C SER A 45 -6.96 9.45 -5.87
N PHE A 46 -7.86 8.58 -5.39
CA PHE A 46 -7.90 7.19 -5.81
C PHE A 46 -8.18 7.05 -7.30
N ASP A 47 -9.18 7.77 -7.82
CA ASP A 47 -9.55 7.71 -9.24
C ASP A 47 -8.46 8.29 -10.15
N GLU A 48 -7.83 9.39 -9.72
CA GLU A 48 -6.68 9.95 -10.42
C GLU A 48 -5.51 8.94 -10.47
N LEU A 49 -5.19 8.33 -9.33
CA LEU A 49 -4.13 7.33 -9.24
C LEU A 49 -4.46 6.10 -10.09
N LEU A 50 -5.71 5.63 -10.03
CA LEU A 50 -6.18 4.50 -10.83
C LEU A 50 -6.07 4.80 -12.32
N ARG A 51 -6.41 6.01 -12.76
CA ARG A 51 -6.26 6.43 -14.16
C ARG A 51 -4.80 6.42 -14.61
N LEU A 52 -3.87 6.85 -13.74
CA LEU A 52 -2.43 6.85 -14.04
C LEU A 52 -1.84 5.43 -14.08
N LEU A 53 -2.36 4.52 -13.26
CA LEU A 53 -1.83 3.17 -13.11
C LEU A 53 -2.56 2.10 -13.93
N GLY A 54 -3.75 2.40 -14.45
CA GLY A 54 -4.69 1.40 -15.00
C GLY A 54 -4.04 0.42 -15.96
N THR A 55 -3.31 0.93 -16.96
CA THR A 55 -2.62 0.13 -17.98
C THR A 55 -1.48 -0.74 -17.43
N ARG A 56 -0.86 -0.33 -16.30
CA ARG A 56 0.23 -1.06 -15.63
C ARG A 56 -0.30 -2.15 -14.70
N LEU A 57 -1.53 -1.99 -14.18
CA LEU A 57 -2.15 -2.94 -13.26
C LEU A 57 -3.09 -3.94 -13.96
N GLU A 58 -3.46 -3.65 -15.20
CA GLU A 58 -4.29 -4.52 -16.01
C GLU A 58 -3.61 -5.86 -16.27
N ASN A 59 -4.37 -6.93 -16.10
CA ASN A 59 -3.93 -8.29 -16.40
C ASN A 59 -4.96 -8.94 -17.31
N GLN A 60 -4.50 -9.79 -18.22
CA GLN A 60 -5.37 -10.45 -19.17
C GLN A 60 -6.27 -11.49 -18.46
N ASN A 61 -7.54 -11.50 -18.84
CA ASN A 61 -8.45 -12.57 -18.49
C ASN A 61 -8.01 -13.85 -19.21
N THR A 62 -8.15 -14.99 -18.53
CA THR A 62 -7.88 -16.30 -19.12
C THR A 62 -9.17 -17.10 -19.15
N THR A 63 -9.25 -18.11 -20.02
CA THR A 63 -10.39 -19.03 -20.11
C THR A 63 -10.69 -19.74 -18.78
N PHE A 64 -9.70 -19.83 -17.88
CA PHE A 64 -9.84 -20.50 -16.60
C PHE A 64 -10.22 -19.57 -15.45
N ARG A 65 -9.86 -18.27 -15.52
CA ARG A 65 -10.10 -17.32 -14.42
C ARG A 65 -10.04 -15.87 -14.91
N ASN A 66 -10.97 -15.06 -14.40
CA ASN A 66 -10.91 -13.60 -14.50
C ASN A 66 -9.72 -13.06 -13.71
N SER A 67 -9.02 -12.10 -14.31
CA SER A 67 -7.96 -11.37 -13.64
C SER A 67 -8.52 -10.51 -12.51
N VAL A 68 -7.64 -10.05 -11.62
CA VAL A 68 -8.01 -9.11 -10.57
C VAL A 68 -8.02 -7.72 -11.19
N GLU A 69 -9.14 -7.01 -11.09
CA GLU A 69 -9.33 -5.70 -11.73
C GLU A 69 -8.31 -4.67 -11.20
N PRO A 70 -7.85 -3.71 -12.02
CA PRO A 70 -6.94 -2.65 -11.57
C PRO A 70 -7.40 -1.92 -10.31
N ALA A 71 -8.70 -1.61 -10.21
CA ALA A 71 -9.28 -0.95 -9.04
C ALA A 71 -9.19 -1.83 -7.77
N GLU A 72 -9.46 -3.13 -7.89
CA GLU A 72 -9.32 -4.08 -6.78
C GLU A 72 -7.85 -4.21 -6.36
N ARG A 73 -6.93 -4.32 -7.33
CA ARG A 73 -5.49 -4.38 -7.05
C ARG A 73 -5.00 -3.15 -6.29
N LEU A 74 -5.46 -1.97 -6.71
CA LEU A 74 -5.14 -0.71 -6.05
C LEU A 74 -5.73 -0.66 -4.63
N LEU A 75 -7.00 -1.03 -4.46
CA LEU A 75 -7.67 -1.03 -3.16
C LEU A 75 -7.01 -2.00 -2.16
N VAL A 76 -6.67 -3.22 -2.60
CA VAL A 76 -5.93 -4.21 -1.77
C VAL A 76 -4.60 -3.64 -1.30
N THR A 77 -3.89 -2.96 -2.20
CA THR A 77 -2.58 -2.35 -1.89
C THR A 77 -2.72 -1.21 -0.90
N LEU A 78 -3.66 -0.30 -1.12
CA LEU A 78 -3.92 0.82 -0.20
C LEU A 78 -4.38 0.31 1.16
N ARG A 79 -5.24 -0.72 1.21
CA ARG A 79 -5.66 -1.34 2.47
C ARG A 79 -4.48 -1.91 3.25
N TYR A 80 -3.55 -2.59 2.57
CA TYR A 80 -2.31 -3.08 3.17
C TYR A 80 -1.46 -1.95 3.73
N LEU A 81 -1.23 -0.89 2.95
CA LEU A 81 -0.40 0.26 3.35
C LEU A 81 -1.04 1.07 4.49
N ALA A 82 -2.36 1.18 4.50
CA ALA A 82 -3.14 1.91 5.50
C ALA A 82 -3.08 1.26 6.89
N THR A 83 -3.18 -0.07 6.97
CA THR A 83 -3.32 -0.77 8.26
C THR A 83 -2.12 -1.61 8.67
N GLY A 84 -1.24 -1.96 7.74
CA GLY A 84 -0.15 -2.92 7.99
C GLY A 84 -0.65 -4.36 8.21
N ASN A 85 -1.86 -4.69 7.76
CA ASN A 85 -2.43 -6.05 7.89
C ASN A 85 -1.53 -7.12 7.27
N SER A 86 -1.61 -8.34 7.81
CA SER A 86 -0.91 -9.47 7.20
C SER A 86 -1.54 -9.87 5.86
N PHE A 87 -0.75 -10.42 4.94
CA PHE A 87 -1.28 -11.01 3.70
C PHE A 87 -2.24 -12.18 3.96
N ALA A 88 -2.17 -12.83 5.13
CA ALA A 88 -3.13 -13.86 5.52
C ALA A 88 -4.50 -13.27 5.86
N SER A 89 -4.54 -12.10 6.50
CA SER A 89 -5.79 -11.38 6.78
C SER A 89 -6.46 -10.92 5.48
N LEU A 90 -5.68 -10.30 4.59
CA LEU A 90 -6.15 -9.85 3.28
C LEU A 90 -6.59 -11.01 2.37
N HIS A 91 -5.98 -12.19 2.51
CA HIS A 91 -6.39 -13.39 1.77
C HIS A 91 -7.85 -13.76 2.05
N TYR A 92 -8.27 -13.73 3.32
CA TYR A 92 -9.64 -14.05 3.69
C TYR A 92 -10.61 -12.92 3.37
N GLU A 93 -10.22 -11.67 3.61
CA GLU A 93 -11.04 -10.47 3.34
C GLU A 93 -11.36 -10.35 1.84
N PHE A 94 -10.33 -10.31 0.99
CA PHE A 94 -10.51 -10.15 -0.46
C PHE A 94 -10.75 -11.45 -1.21
N LYS A 95 -10.69 -12.61 -0.54
CA LYS A 95 -10.79 -13.93 -1.18
C LYS A 95 -9.77 -14.10 -2.31
N LEU A 96 -8.54 -13.68 -2.07
CA LEU A 96 -7.42 -13.77 -3.01
C LEU A 96 -6.32 -14.63 -2.41
N GLY A 97 -5.69 -15.52 -3.18
CA GLY A 97 -4.59 -16.33 -2.69
C GLY A 97 -3.48 -15.48 -2.05
N LYS A 98 -2.91 -15.91 -0.91
CA LYS A 98 -1.89 -15.14 -0.17
C LYS A 98 -0.72 -14.70 -1.07
N SER A 99 -0.26 -15.57 -1.96
CA SER A 99 0.79 -15.23 -2.95
C SER A 99 0.31 -14.20 -3.96
N THR A 100 -0.94 -14.28 -4.40
CA THR A 100 -1.57 -13.28 -5.29
C THR A 100 -1.65 -11.92 -4.61
N VAL A 101 -2.08 -11.84 -3.35
CA VAL A 101 -2.08 -10.58 -2.57
C VAL A 101 -0.68 -10.00 -2.48
N SER A 102 0.32 -10.81 -2.11
CA SER A 102 1.72 -10.35 -2.02
C SER A 102 2.23 -9.79 -3.36
N THR A 103 1.93 -10.47 -4.47
CA THR A 103 2.28 -10.01 -5.82
C THR A 103 1.55 -8.72 -6.18
N ILE A 104 0.24 -8.62 -5.92
CA ILE A 104 -0.54 -7.40 -6.15
C ILE A 104 0.08 -6.21 -5.42
N VAL A 105 0.36 -6.35 -4.12
CA VAL A 105 0.93 -5.27 -3.30
C VAL A 105 2.28 -4.83 -3.86
N ARG A 106 3.18 -5.78 -4.16
CA ARG A 106 4.50 -5.48 -4.70
C ARG A 106 4.42 -4.78 -6.06
N ASP A 107 3.68 -5.36 -7.00
CA ASP A 107 3.61 -4.86 -8.38
C ASP A 107 2.93 -3.49 -8.42
N THR A 108 1.91 -3.27 -7.57
CA THR A 108 1.23 -1.97 -7.47
C THR A 108 2.15 -0.90 -6.88
N CYS A 109 2.93 -1.22 -5.84
CA CYS A 109 3.93 -0.29 -5.30
C CYS A 109 5.01 0.07 -6.33
N ILE A 110 5.47 -0.90 -7.14
CA ILE A 110 6.42 -0.63 -8.24
C ILE A 110 5.79 0.29 -9.27
N ALA A 111 4.56 0.01 -9.70
CA ALA A 111 3.85 0.85 -10.67
C ALA A 111 3.66 2.29 -10.15
N ILE A 112 3.26 2.45 -8.88
CA ILE A 112 3.18 3.75 -8.21
C ILE A 112 4.51 4.49 -8.29
N TRP A 113 5.61 3.82 -7.92
CA TRP A 113 6.94 4.41 -7.93
C TRP A 113 7.36 4.84 -9.33
N GLU A 114 7.24 3.96 -10.32
CA GLU A 114 7.67 4.23 -11.70
C GLU A 114 6.91 5.40 -12.32
N VAL A 115 5.60 5.50 -12.06
CA VAL A 115 4.75 6.54 -12.62
C VAL A 115 4.90 7.86 -11.86
N LEU A 116 4.88 7.84 -10.53
CA LEU A 116 4.81 9.08 -9.74
C LEU A 116 6.16 9.69 -9.39
N ARG A 117 7.26 8.92 -9.31
CA ARG A 117 8.56 9.44 -8.81
C ARG A 117 9.01 10.70 -9.54
N HIS A 118 8.74 10.82 -10.84
CA HIS A 118 9.14 11.97 -11.63
C HIS A 118 8.29 13.22 -11.33
N VAL A 119 7.07 13.03 -10.85
CA VAL A 119 6.13 14.11 -10.49
C VAL A 119 6.39 14.57 -9.05
N VAL A 120 6.52 13.62 -8.12
CA VAL A 120 6.53 13.92 -6.67
C VAL A 120 7.93 13.94 -6.04
N MET A 121 8.93 13.37 -6.71
CA MET A 121 10.31 13.25 -6.21
C MET A 121 11.29 13.78 -7.27
N ARG A 122 11.14 15.07 -7.62
CA ARG A 122 12.08 15.77 -8.50
C ARG A 122 13.49 15.70 -7.92
N LYS A 123 14.50 15.55 -8.78
CA LYS A 123 15.90 15.53 -8.35
C LYS A 123 16.23 16.91 -7.77
N PRO A 124 16.50 17.00 -6.47
CA PRO A 124 16.80 18.29 -5.86
C PRO A 124 18.18 18.81 -6.29
N ASN A 125 18.34 20.13 -6.35
CA ASN A 125 19.62 20.78 -6.67
C ASN A 125 20.34 21.30 -5.42
N LYS A 126 21.62 21.68 -5.53
CA LYS A 126 22.43 22.11 -4.38
C LYS A 126 21.82 23.29 -3.60
N GLU A 127 21.23 24.24 -4.31
CA GLU A 127 20.62 25.44 -3.72
C GLU A 127 19.38 25.09 -2.90
N GLU A 128 18.54 24.19 -3.40
CA GLU A 128 17.39 23.67 -2.66
C GLU A 128 17.83 22.95 -1.38
N TRP A 129 18.91 22.15 -1.42
CA TRP A 129 19.45 21.49 -0.23
C TRP A 129 19.92 22.50 0.82
N ASN A 130 20.70 23.49 0.41
CA ASN A 130 21.18 24.54 1.30
C ASN A 130 20.01 25.29 1.94
N THR A 131 19.03 25.68 1.13
CA THR A 131 17.82 26.38 1.60
C THR A 131 17.06 25.56 2.64
N LYS A 132 16.90 24.24 2.41
CA LYS A 132 16.24 23.36 3.39
C LYS A 132 17.08 23.21 4.68
N ALA A 133 18.40 23.07 4.56
CA ALA A 133 19.29 22.96 5.70
C ALA A 133 19.25 24.20 6.60
N GLU A 134 19.25 25.39 6.00
CA GLU A 134 19.09 26.67 6.71
C GLU A 134 17.74 26.76 7.41
N LEU A 135 16.64 26.40 6.74
CA LEU A 135 15.30 26.38 7.34
C LEU A 135 15.20 25.45 8.57
N PHE A 136 15.81 24.26 8.50
CA PHE A 136 15.84 23.34 9.64
C PHE A 136 16.74 23.84 10.77
N TRP A 137 17.85 24.51 10.45
CA TRP A 137 18.69 25.16 11.44
C TRP A 137 17.92 26.27 12.18
N GLU A 138 17.30 27.19 11.45
CA GLU A 138 16.57 28.33 12.03
C GLU A 138 15.39 27.89 12.90
N ARG A 139 14.63 26.88 12.47
CA ARG A 139 13.40 26.46 13.15
C ARG A 139 13.61 25.42 14.24
N CYS A 140 14.63 24.57 14.08
CA CYS A 140 14.79 23.37 14.91
C CYS A 140 16.19 23.23 15.51
N ASN A 141 17.11 24.16 15.24
CA ASN A 141 18.53 24.05 15.62
C ASN A 141 19.15 22.72 15.17
N PHE A 142 18.74 22.23 14.00
CA PHE A 142 19.13 20.91 13.49
C PHE A 142 19.96 21.06 12.21
N PRO A 143 21.31 21.04 12.31
CA PRO A 143 22.20 21.39 11.21
C PRO A 143 22.20 20.32 10.10
N ASN A 144 22.44 20.74 8.86
CA ASN A 144 22.57 19.87 7.68
C ASN A 144 21.36 18.95 7.41
N CYS A 145 20.18 19.31 7.90
CA CYS A 145 18.95 18.55 7.67
C CYS A 145 18.23 19.05 6.42
N VAL A 146 18.07 18.18 5.43
CA VAL A 146 17.46 18.57 4.15
C VAL A 146 16.04 18.05 3.95
N GLY A 147 15.52 17.33 4.95
CA GLY A 147 14.20 16.74 4.92
C GLY A 147 13.94 15.91 6.16
N ALA A 148 12.65 15.71 6.43
CA ALA A 148 12.19 14.82 7.47
C ALA A 148 11.21 13.81 6.85
N ILE A 149 11.28 12.58 7.32
CA ILE A 149 10.28 11.56 7.06
C ILE A 149 9.60 11.30 8.40
N ASP A 150 8.27 11.32 8.42
CA ASP A 150 7.51 11.04 9.63
C ASP A 150 7.80 9.62 10.14
N GLY A 151 7.53 9.40 11.43
CA GLY A 151 7.98 8.23 12.18
C GLY A 151 7.67 6.89 11.50
N LYS A 152 8.71 6.08 11.27
CA LYS A 152 8.57 4.66 10.91
C LYS A 152 8.90 3.80 12.11
N HIS A 153 8.05 2.83 12.42
CA HIS A 153 8.39 1.79 13.40
C HIS A 153 9.43 0.84 12.80
N ILE A 154 10.69 1.00 13.19
CA ILE A 154 11.78 0.12 12.80
C ILE A 154 11.91 -0.97 13.87
N ARG A 155 11.73 -2.24 13.48
CA ARG A 155 11.98 -3.36 14.38
C ARG A 155 13.48 -3.46 14.63
N ILE A 156 13.90 -3.36 15.87
CA ILE A 156 15.29 -3.51 16.29
C ILE A 156 15.38 -4.58 17.38
N VAL A 157 16.46 -5.35 17.36
CA VAL A 157 16.78 -6.25 18.48
C VAL A 157 17.21 -5.37 19.65
N ARG A 158 16.59 -5.58 20.81
CA ARG A 158 16.88 -4.83 22.03
C ARG A 158 18.37 -4.96 22.38
N PRO A 159 19.14 -3.85 22.47
CA PRO A 159 20.52 -3.90 22.94
C PRO A 159 20.58 -4.36 24.41
N VAL A 160 21.62 -5.10 24.78
CA VAL A 160 21.82 -5.56 26.17
C VAL A 160 21.96 -4.34 27.11
N GLY A 161 21.36 -4.40 28.30
CA GLY A 161 21.47 -3.34 29.31
C GLY A 161 20.61 -2.09 29.07
N SER A 162 19.76 -2.09 28.05
CA SER A 162 19.05 -0.87 27.61
C SER A 162 17.75 -0.54 28.37
N GLY A 163 17.45 -1.26 29.45
CA GLY A 163 16.29 -0.99 30.32
C GLY A 163 14.96 -0.94 29.54
N SER A 164 14.09 0.01 29.91
CA SER A 164 12.76 0.23 29.32
C SER A 164 12.76 1.04 28.01
N LYS A 165 13.91 1.61 27.59
CA LYS A 165 14.01 2.57 26.47
C LYS A 165 13.66 1.98 25.10
N PHE A 166 13.61 0.66 24.99
CA PHE A 166 13.32 -0.09 23.76
C PHE A 166 12.04 -0.92 23.87
N PHE A 167 11.23 -0.69 24.91
CA PHE A 167 9.90 -1.27 24.99
C PHE A 167 8.95 -0.49 24.09
N ASN A 168 8.28 -1.20 23.20
CA ASN A 168 7.18 -0.65 22.46
C ASN A 168 5.96 -0.59 23.40
N TYR A 169 5.50 0.61 23.73
CA TYR A 169 4.33 0.84 24.60
C TYR A 169 3.00 0.84 23.83
N LYS A 170 3.00 0.30 22.61
CA LYS A 170 1.83 0.10 21.76
C LYS A 170 1.67 -1.36 21.37
#